data_AF-A0A9Q3CGS7-F1
#
_entry.id   AF-A0A9Q3CGS7-F1
#
_cell.length_a   1.000
_cell.length_b   1.000
_cell.length_c   1.000
_cell.angle_alpha   90.00
_cell.angle_beta   90.00
_cell.angle_gamma   90.00
#
_symmetry.space_group_name_H-M   'P 1'
#
loop_
_entity.id
_entity.type
_entity.pdbx_description
1 polymer ?
#
loop_
_entity_poly.entity_id
_entity_poly.type
_entity_poly.pdbx_seq_one_letter_code
_entity_poly.pdbx_strand_id
1 'polypeptide(L)'
;MNESLNPPISSLSDIRGLEKLISSNFFTWQRGIVLFLGMRNSRDILIEPPSTIKTNPTYLKKKEMVYYFIVGNLDDENYKKFVSDEDEKPYKCWNTIKEHYASSSGENITSHFGKLFNIKFPPSFSGLYKYISSFCSTLKLLRGVSPSFFAADIMVQVLAFYVLRLFAETCRNVPNSVFHSIKVSAKIPTVEGLFKEVKLDILRLSGTEDKTSLALQLCRKPKKELCDKGKQNPLSNHSKSNFFQLFPKKREAYHCRRND
;
A
#
# COMPACT_ATOMS: atom_id res chain seq x y z
N MET A 1 -40.44 -7.21 -40.82
CA MET A 1 -39.04 -7.66 -40.81
C MET A 1 -38.17 -6.45 -40.62
N ASN A 2 -37.70 -6.18 -39.40
CA ASN A 2 -36.69 -5.16 -39.13
C ASN A 2 -35.53 -5.86 -38.44
N GLU A 3 -34.49 -6.16 -39.22
CA GLU A 3 -33.21 -6.63 -38.71
C GLU A 3 -32.61 -5.52 -37.86
N SER A 4 -32.60 -5.77 -36.55
CA SER A 4 -31.81 -5.02 -35.59
C SER A 4 -30.33 -5.22 -35.93
N LEU A 5 -29.75 -4.26 -36.66
CA LEU A 5 -28.32 -4.07 -36.83
C LEU A 5 -27.64 -4.02 -35.45
N ASN A 6 -27.13 -5.16 -34.98
CA ASN A 6 -26.11 -5.17 -33.94
C ASN A 6 -24.89 -4.45 -34.52
N PRO A 7 -24.35 -3.41 -33.84
CA PRO A 7 -23.15 -2.75 -34.31
C PRO A 7 -21.99 -3.75 -34.34
N PRO A 8 -21.09 -3.64 -35.33
CA PRO A 8 -19.95 -4.53 -35.45
C PRO A 8 -19.05 -4.40 -34.22
N ILE A 9 -18.43 -5.52 -33.85
CA ILE A 9 -17.50 -5.66 -32.73
C ILE A 9 -16.38 -4.63 -32.88
N SER A 10 -16.54 -3.45 -32.28
CA SER A 10 -15.50 -2.44 -32.19
C SER A 10 -14.50 -2.87 -31.10
N SER A 11 -13.42 -3.47 -31.60
CA SER A 11 -12.07 -3.59 -31.06
C SER A 11 -11.88 -3.88 -29.56
N LEU A 12 -11.14 -4.96 -29.30
CA LEU A 12 -10.41 -5.30 -28.05
C LEU A 12 -9.50 -4.17 -27.49
N SER A 13 -9.52 -2.96 -28.05
CA SER A 13 -8.74 -1.81 -27.60
C SER A 13 -9.17 -1.28 -26.24
N ASP A 14 -10.45 -1.40 -25.87
CA ASP A 14 -10.95 -0.94 -24.56
C ASP A 14 -10.52 -1.85 -23.40
N ILE A 15 -9.99 -3.03 -23.71
CA ILE A 15 -9.54 -4.05 -22.74
C ILE A 15 -8.08 -3.82 -22.31
N ARG A 16 -7.30 -3.04 -23.07
CA ARG A 16 -5.85 -2.82 -22.82
C ARG A 16 -5.50 -2.00 -21.57
N GLY A 17 -6.48 -1.54 -20.80
CA GLY A 17 -6.27 -0.65 -19.66
C GLY A 17 -6.31 -1.30 -18.27
N LEU A 18 -6.76 -2.55 -18.15
CA LEU A 18 -6.82 -3.20 -16.83
C LEU A 18 -5.47 -3.84 -16.50
N GLU A 19 -4.84 -3.39 -15.41
CA GLU A 19 -3.66 -4.05 -14.87
C GLU A 19 -4.01 -5.49 -14.46
N LYS A 20 -3.07 -6.42 -14.69
CA LYS A 20 -3.20 -7.79 -14.22
C LYS A 20 -3.42 -7.84 -12.70
N LEU A 21 -4.19 -8.82 -12.24
CA LEU A 21 -4.40 -9.02 -10.81
C LEU A 21 -3.07 -9.33 -10.11
N ILE A 22 -2.77 -8.55 -9.08
CA ILE A 22 -1.68 -8.78 -8.13
C ILE A 22 -2.18 -8.52 -6.70
N SER A 23 -1.41 -8.96 -5.71
CA SER A 23 -1.80 -8.89 -4.30
C SER A 23 -2.13 -7.48 -3.78
N SER A 24 -1.60 -6.43 -4.42
CA SER A 24 -1.79 -5.04 -3.99
C SER A 24 -2.94 -4.31 -4.70
N ASN A 25 -3.51 -4.85 -5.79
CA ASN A 25 -4.47 -4.12 -6.63
C ASN A 25 -5.87 -4.74 -6.70
N PHE A 26 -6.16 -5.79 -5.91
CA PHE A 26 -7.42 -6.56 -5.99
C PHE A 26 -8.69 -5.70 -6.10
N PHE A 27 -8.91 -4.70 -5.22
CA PHE A 27 -10.15 -3.90 -5.29
C PHE A 27 -10.24 -3.03 -6.54
N THR A 28 -9.11 -2.52 -7.04
CA THR A 28 -9.07 -1.78 -8.31
C THR A 28 -9.36 -2.71 -9.48
N TRP A 29 -8.72 -3.87 -9.49
CA TRP A 29 -8.93 -4.92 -10.49
C TRP A 29 -10.40 -5.38 -10.51
N GLN A 30 -10.96 -5.71 -9.34
CA GLN A 30 -12.34 -6.15 -9.17
C GLN A 30 -13.33 -5.12 -9.70
N ARG A 31 -13.12 -3.84 -9.37
CA ARG A 31 -13.94 -2.74 -9.89
C ARG A 31 -13.85 -2.64 -11.41
N GLY A 32 -12.65 -2.77 -11.98
CA GLY A 32 -12.44 -2.78 -13.43
C GLY A 32 -13.22 -3.88 -14.13
N ILE A 33 -13.16 -5.12 -13.60
CA ILE A 33 -13.93 -6.25 -14.13
C ILE A 33 -15.44 -5.96 -14.06
N VAL A 34 -15.94 -5.52 -12.90
CA VAL A 34 -17.38 -5.25 -12.71
C VAL A 34 -17.88 -4.15 -13.64
N LEU A 35 -17.11 -3.08 -13.83
CA LEU A 35 -17.46 -1.99 -14.75
C LEU A 35 -17.53 -2.47 -16.19
N PHE A 36 -16.52 -3.22 -16.65
CA PHE A 36 -16.52 -3.79 -17.99
C PHE A 36 -17.74 -4.69 -18.25
N LEU A 37 -18.03 -5.61 -17.32
CA LEU A 37 -19.17 -6.50 -17.45
C LEU A 37 -20.51 -5.76 -17.37
N GLY A 38 -20.58 -4.68 -16.59
CA GLY A 38 -21.73 -3.77 -16.56
C GLY A 38 -22.00 -3.13 -17.91
N MET A 39 -20.97 -2.58 -18.56
CA MET A 39 -21.08 -2.00 -19.92
C MET A 39 -21.52 -3.02 -20.98
N ARG A 40 -21.23 -4.31 -20.74
CA ARG A 40 -21.61 -5.43 -21.63
C ARG A 40 -22.89 -6.15 -21.22
N ASN A 41 -23.65 -5.64 -20.25
CA ASN A 41 -24.86 -6.30 -19.71
C ASN A 41 -24.63 -7.79 -19.37
N SER A 42 -23.47 -8.10 -18.78
CA SER A 42 -23.01 -9.47 -18.51
C SER A 42 -22.58 -9.66 -17.05
N ARG A 43 -22.95 -8.74 -16.16
CA ARG A 43 -22.61 -8.78 -14.72
C ARG A 43 -23.32 -9.92 -14.00
N ASP A 44 -24.51 -10.30 -14.46
CA ASP A 44 -25.33 -11.42 -13.99
C ASP A 44 -24.59 -12.76 -14.06
N ILE A 45 -23.63 -12.91 -14.98
CA ILE A 45 -22.80 -14.11 -15.14
C ILE A 45 -21.88 -14.37 -13.94
N LEU A 46 -21.58 -13.35 -13.14
CA LEU A 46 -20.79 -13.48 -11.91
C LEU A 46 -21.58 -14.08 -10.74
N ILE A 47 -22.90 -14.28 -10.93
CA ILE A 47 -23.80 -14.87 -9.95
C ILE A 47 -24.15 -16.29 -10.43
N GLU A 48 -24.43 -17.19 -9.49
CA GLU A 48 -24.85 -18.54 -9.83
C GLU A 48 -26.15 -18.50 -10.66
N PRO A 49 -26.16 -19.07 -11.89
CA PRO A 49 -27.33 -19.01 -12.75
C PRO A 49 -28.42 -19.98 -12.25
N PRO A 50 -29.71 -19.60 -12.37
CA PRO A 50 -30.82 -20.54 -12.27
C PRO A 50 -30.63 -21.69 -13.28
N SER A 51 -31.07 -22.91 -12.90
CA SER A 51 -30.96 -24.10 -13.77
C SER A 51 -31.61 -23.92 -15.15
N THR A 52 -32.66 -23.11 -15.22
CA THR A 52 -33.43 -22.80 -16.44
C THR A 52 -32.70 -21.96 -17.49
N ILE A 53 -31.63 -21.24 -17.11
CA ILE A 53 -30.92 -20.30 -17.99
C ILE A 53 -29.66 -20.93 -18.61
N LYS A 54 -29.20 -22.06 -18.07
CA LYS A 54 -27.92 -22.70 -18.43
C LYS A 54 -27.82 -23.16 -19.88
N THR A 55 -28.95 -23.40 -20.56
CA THR A 55 -29.00 -23.85 -21.95
C THR A 55 -29.24 -22.72 -22.95
N ASN A 56 -29.48 -21.49 -22.49
CA ASN A 56 -29.73 -20.35 -23.38
C ASN A 56 -28.45 -19.99 -24.18
N PRO A 57 -28.48 -19.98 -25.53
CA PRO A 57 -27.29 -19.69 -26.34
C PRO A 57 -26.66 -18.31 -26.08
N THR A 58 -27.48 -17.30 -25.76
CA THR A 58 -27.00 -15.96 -25.40
C THR A 58 -26.29 -15.99 -24.05
N TYR A 59 -26.79 -16.78 -23.10
CA TYR A 59 -26.13 -16.99 -21.81
C TYR A 59 -24.77 -17.67 -21.99
N LEU A 60 -24.70 -18.73 -22.80
CA LEU A 60 -23.46 -19.46 -23.07
C LEU A 60 -22.37 -18.57 -23.67
N LYS A 61 -22.71 -17.74 -24.67
CA LYS A 61 -21.75 -16.78 -25.26
C LYS A 61 -21.25 -15.74 -24.25
N LYS A 62 -22.15 -15.20 -23.41
CA LYS A 62 -21.75 -14.27 -22.34
C LYS A 62 -20.86 -14.98 -21.32
N LYS A 63 -21.20 -16.20 -20.93
CA LYS A 63 -20.44 -17.04 -19.99
C LYS A 63 -19.00 -17.23 -20.45
N GLU A 64 -18.81 -17.64 -21.70
CA GLU A 64 -17.50 -17.84 -22.33
C GLU A 64 -16.70 -16.53 -22.36
N MET A 65 -17.30 -15.44 -22.83
CA MET A 65 -16.67 -14.11 -22.85
C MET A 65 -16.24 -13.65 -21.45
N VAL A 66 -17.10 -13.78 -20.44
CA VAL A 66 -16.78 -13.39 -19.05
C VAL A 66 -15.64 -14.25 -18.49
N TYR A 67 -15.65 -15.56 -18.76
CA TYR A 67 -14.59 -16.45 -18.31
C TYR A 67 -13.23 -16.04 -18.88
N TYR A 68 -13.13 -15.93 -20.21
CA TYR A 68 -11.88 -15.52 -20.85
C TYR A 68 -11.45 -14.10 -20.46
N PHE A 69 -12.40 -13.21 -20.20
CA PHE A 69 -12.07 -11.87 -19.73
C PHE A 69 -11.46 -11.88 -18.31
N ILE A 70 -12.03 -12.64 -17.37
CA ILE A 70 -11.47 -12.76 -16.01
C ILE A 70 -10.09 -13.38 -16.08
N VAL A 71 -9.98 -14.54 -16.73
CA VAL A 71 -8.76 -15.33 -16.83
C VAL A 71 -7.66 -14.59 -17.59
N GLY A 72 -8.03 -13.91 -18.68
CA GLY A 72 -7.16 -13.04 -19.46
C GLY A 72 -6.64 -11.83 -18.69
N ASN A 73 -7.18 -11.52 -17.50
CA ASN A 73 -6.71 -10.45 -16.62
C ASN A 73 -6.00 -10.97 -15.34
N LEU A 74 -5.67 -12.26 -15.29
CA LEU A 74 -4.77 -12.85 -14.29
C LEU A 74 -3.33 -12.85 -14.81
N ASP A 75 -2.36 -12.73 -13.90
CA ASP A 75 -0.97 -13.10 -14.19
C ASP A 75 -0.79 -14.62 -14.09
N ASP A 76 0.40 -15.12 -14.42
CA ASP A 76 0.66 -16.55 -14.47
C ASP A 76 0.51 -17.24 -13.10
N GLU A 77 0.86 -16.54 -12.01
CA GLU A 77 0.75 -17.07 -10.66
C GLU A 77 -0.73 -17.22 -10.25
N ASN A 78 -1.53 -16.16 -10.43
CA ASN A 78 -2.95 -16.18 -10.11
C ASN A 78 -3.73 -17.09 -11.05
N TYR A 79 -3.34 -17.19 -12.32
CA TYR A 79 -3.93 -18.15 -13.26
C TYR A 79 -3.81 -19.57 -12.72
N LYS A 80 -2.59 -20.03 -12.41
CA LYS A 80 -2.35 -21.38 -11.89
C LYS A 80 -3.06 -21.65 -10.57
N LYS A 81 -3.27 -20.60 -9.76
CA LYS A 81 -3.90 -20.69 -8.45
C LYS A 81 -5.42 -20.82 -8.52
N PHE A 82 -6.06 -20.12 -9.45
CA PHE A 82 -7.53 -19.97 -9.45
C PHE A 82 -8.23 -20.63 -10.63
N VAL A 83 -7.50 -21.00 -11.67
CA VAL A 83 -8.05 -21.66 -12.85
C VAL A 83 -7.77 -23.15 -12.75
N SER A 84 -8.83 -23.94 -12.66
CA SER A 84 -8.81 -25.41 -12.74
C SER A 84 -9.36 -25.87 -14.09
N ASP A 85 -8.93 -27.04 -14.56
CA ASP A 85 -9.43 -27.68 -15.80
C ASP A 85 -10.91 -28.08 -15.71
N GLU A 86 -11.48 -28.16 -14.50
CA GLU A 86 -12.88 -28.50 -14.29
C GLU A 86 -13.82 -27.30 -14.52
N ASP A 87 -14.58 -27.38 -15.62
CA ASP A 87 -15.67 -26.50 -16.05
C ASP A 87 -15.37 -24.99 -15.99
N GLU A 88 -15.32 -24.34 -17.15
CA GLU A 88 -15.29 -22.88 -17.35
C GLU A 88 -16.47 -22.19 -16.64
N LYS A 89 -16.37 -21.97 -15.34
CA LYS A 89 -17.42 -21.41 -14.50
C LYS A 89 -16.93 -20.04 -14.03
N PRO A 90 -17.24 -18.96 -14.78
CA PRO A 90 -16.80 -17.61 -14.42
C PRO A 90 -17.23 -17.23 -13.00
N TYR A 91 -18.43 -17.61 -12.58
CA TYR A 91 -18.92 -17.49 -11.20
C TYR A 91 -17.99 -18.15 -10.16
N LYS A 92 -17.56 -19.40 -10.39
CA LYS A 92 -16.68 -20.12 -9.45
C LYS A 92 -15.32 -19.44 -9.38
N CYS A 93 -14.69 -19.20 -10.53
CA CYS A 93 -13.40 -18.51 -10.61
C CYS A 93 -13.45 -17.13 -9.91
N TRP A 94 -14.49 -16.34 -10.21
CA TRP A 94 -14.73 -15.04 -9.59
C TRP A 94 -14.84 -15.12 -8.06
N ASN A 95 -15.61 -16.09 -7.55
CA ASN A 95 -15.79 -16.24 -6.11
C ASN A 95 -14.53 -16.78 -5.41
N THR A 96 -13.79 -17.70 -6.03
CA THR A 96 -12.51 -18.17 -5.47
C THR A 96 -11.50 -17.03 -5.35
N ILE A 97 -11.39 -16.18 -6.38
CA ILE A 97 -10.53 -14.99 -6.35
C ILE A 97 -10.99 -14.02 -5.25
N LYS A 98 -12.30 -13.75 -5.17
CA LYS A 98 -12.88 -12.88 -4.15
C LYS A 98 -12.65 -13.42 -2.74
N GLU A 99 -12.82 -14.72 -2.52
CA GLU A 99 -12.58 -15.33 -1.23
C GLU A 99 -11.10 -15.20 -0.86
N HIS A 100 -10.19 -15.47 -1.80
CA HIS A 100 -8.77 -15.36 -1.52
C HIS A 100 -8.32 -13.95 -1.10
N TYR A 101 -8.79 -12.92 -1.80
CA TYR A 101 -8.32 -11.55 -1.59
C TYR A 101 -9.21 -10.70 -0.69
N ALA A 102 -10.48 -11.07 -0.52
CA ALA A 102 -11.47 -10.30 0.20
C ALA A 102 -12.32 -11.11 1.19
N SER A 103 -11.88 -12.31 1.58
CA SER A 103 -12.44 -12.98 2.75
C SER A 103 -12.33 -12.08 3.98
N SER A 104 -13.43 -11.95 4.71
CA SER A 104 -13.48 -11.28 6.02
C SER A 104 -13.05 -12.22 7.16
N SER A 105 -12.44 -13.36 6.84
CA SER A 105 -11.88 -14.28 7.83
C SER A 105 -10.82 -13.59 8.71
N GLY A 106 -10.76 -13.98 9.98
CA GLY A 106 -9.78 -13.45 10.93
C GLY A 106 -8.34 -13.66 10.48
N GLU A 107 -8.05 -14.77 9.78
CA GLU A 107 -6.73 -15.05 9.20
C GLU A 107 -6.35 -14.04 8.12
N ASN A 108 -7.24 -13.76 7.17
CA ASN A 108 -6.97 -12.80 6.11
C ASN A 108 -6.81 -11.37 6.67
N ILE A 109 -7.67 -10.99 7.61
CA ILE A 109 -7.57 -9.71 8.33
C ILE A 109 -6.21 -9.59 9.04
N THR A 110 -5.80 -10.63 9.77
CA THR A 110 -4.52 -10.67 10.49
C THR A 110 -3.34 -10.59 9.52
N SER A 111 -3.39 -11.30 8.39
CA SER A 111 -2.38 -11.24 7.33
C SER A 111 -2.23 -9.83 6.76
N HIS A 112 -3.34 -9.13 6.51
CA HIS A 112 -3.32 -7.75 6.03
C HIS A 112 -2.80 -6.75 7.08
N PHE A 113 -3.16 -6.92 8.36
CA PHE A 113 -2.55 -6.14 9.45
C PHE A 113 -1.04 -6.40 9.55
N GLY A 114 -0.61 -7.66 9.48
CA GLY A 114 0.80 -8.04 9.47
C GLY A 114 1.56 -7.39 8.32
N LYS A 115 0.99 -7.40 7.11
CA LYS A 115 1.53 -6.69 5.94
C LYS A 115 1.63 -5.19 6.20
N LEU A 116 0.59 -4.57 6.77
CA LEU A 116 0.55 -3.13 7.05
C LEU A 116 1.64 -2.71 8.06
N PHE A 117 1.77 -3.43 9.17
CA PHE A 117 2.75 -3.12 10.21
C PHE A 117 4.19 -3.52 9.85
N ASN A 118 4.38 -4.43 8.89
CA ASN A 118 5.70 -4.76 8.33
C ASN A 118 6.23 -3.73 7.32
N ILE A 119 5.42 -2.74 6.91
CA ILE A 119 5.90 -1.65 6.05
C ILE A 119 6.86 -0.80 6.88
N LYS A 120 8.16 -0.98 6.65
CA LYS A 120 9.19 -0.26 7.40
C LYS A 120 9.21 1.21 7.03
N PHE A 121 9.09 2.07 8.04
CA PHE A 121 9.30 3.50 7.87
C PHE A 121 10.73 3.75 7.38
N PRO A 122 10.92 4.52 6.29
CA PRO A 122 12.23 4.66 5.67
C PRO A 122 13.14 5.56 6.52
N PRO A 123 14.45 5.26 6.61
CA PRO A 123 15.40 6.09 7.35
C PRO A 123 15.72 7.41 6.64
N SER A 124 15.33 7.53 5.37
CA SER A 124 15.55 8.71 4.55
C SER A 124 14.30 9.13 3.81
N PHE A 125 14.24 10.42 3.52
CA PHE A 125 13.11 11.05 2.87
C PHE A 125 12.80 10.52 1.46
N SER A 126 13.83 10.09 0.71
CA SER A 126 13.66 9.51 -0.62
C SER A 126 12.77 8.25 -0.64
N GLY A 127 12.76 7.47 0.45
CA GLY A 127 11.92 6.28 0.58
C GLY A 127 10.47 6.58 0.98
N LEU A 128 10.17 7.83 1.36
CA LEU A 128 8.89 8.19 1.98
C LEU A 128 7.71 8.06 1.01
N TYR A 129 7.90 8.41 -0.26
CA TYR A 129 6.85 8.22 -1.27
C TYR A 129 6.45 6.74 -1.43
N LYS A 130 7.45 5.85 -1.47
CA LYS A 130 7.23 4.41 -1.57
C LYS A 130 6.51 3.88 -0.33
N TYR A 131 6.95 4.30 0.86
CA TYR A 131 6.29 3.99 2.12
C TYR A 131 4.82 4.42 2.12
N ILE A 132 4.53 5.68 1.80
CA ILE A 132 3.16 6.20 1.79
C ILE A 132 2.30 5.45 0.78
N SER A 133 2.83 5.19 -0.41
CA SER A 133 2.10 4.46 -1.45
C SER A 133 1.75 3.03 -1.01
N SER A 134 2.73 2.30 -0.47
CA SER A 134 2.53 0.96 0.09
C SER A 134 1.52 0.97 1.23
N PHE A 135 1.68 1.88 2.20
CA PHE A 135 0.79 1.97 3.36
C PHE A 135 -0.66 2.26 2.95
N CYS A 136 -0.89 3.24 2.09
CA CYS A 136 -2.24 3.55 1.58
C CYS A 136 -2.84 2.37 0.81
N SER A 137 -2.06 1.66 0.00
CA SER A 137 -2.55 0.53 -0.80
C SER A 137 -2.95 -0.63 0.10
N THR A 138 -2.13 -0.97 1.09
CA THR A 138 -2.44 -2.01 2.08
C THR A 138 -3.61 -1.61 2.98
N LEU A 139 -3.72 -0.35 3.39
CA LEU A 139 -4.84 0.14 4.18
C LEU A 139 -6.17 0.07 3.42
N LYS A 140 -6.17 0.42 2.12
CA LYS A 140 -7.35 0.26 1.26
C LYS A 140 -7.79 -1.20 1.17
N LEU A 141 -6.84 -2.13 1.05
CA LEU A 141 -7.15 -3.56 1.05
C LEU A 141 -7.79 -3.97 2.38
N LEU A 142 -7.18 -3.60 3.50
CA LEU A 142 -7.66 -3.93 4.83
C LEU A 142 -9.08 -3.38 5.10
N ARG A 143 -9.38 -2.16 4.66
CA ARG A 143 -10.73 -1.57 4.75
C ARG A 143 -11.76 -2.35 3.94
N GLY A 144 -11.37 -2.87 2.78
CA GLY A 144 -12.28 -3.63 1.92
C GLY A 144 -12.62 -5.02 2.49
N VAL A 145 -11.66 -5.69 3.14
CA VAL A 145 -11.89 -7.01 3.76
C VAL A 145 -12.51 -6.93 5.15
N SER A 146 -12.40 -5.78 5.82
CA SER A 146 -12.85 -5.60 7.19
C SER A 146 -13.58 -4.26 7.43
N PRO A 147 -14.70 -3.97 6.73
CA PRO A 147 -15.39 -2.68 6.89
C PRO A 147 -15.84 -2.39 8.33
N SER A 148 -16.25 -3.43 9.06
CA SER A 148 -16.72 -3.33 10.45
C SER A 148 -15.64 -2.83 11.41
N PHE A 149 -14.37 -3.18 11.21
CA PHE A 149 -13.26 -2.67 12.02
C PHE A 149 -13.05 -1.16 11.85
N PHE A 150 -13.44 -0.59 10.72
CA PHE A 150 -13.30 0.84 10.44
C PHE A 150 -14.58 1.65 10.66
N ALA A 151 -15.70 1.01 11.01
CA ALA A 151 -17.01 1.66 11.12
C ALA A 151 -17.07 2.76 12.20
N ALA A 152 -16.28 2.63 13.27
CA ALA A 152 -16.30 3.57 14.39
C ALA A 152 -15.32 4.74 14.26
N ASP A 153 -14.62 4.91 13.13
CA ASP A 153 -13.48 5.84 12.92
C ASP A 153 -12.29 5.67 13.90
N ILE A 154 -12.44 4.99 15.03
CA ILE A 154 -11.41 4.74 16.05
C ILE A 154 -10.18 4.10 15.42
N MET A 155 -10.34 3.06 14.60
CA MET A 155 -9.21 2.41 13.95
C MET A 155 -8.47 3.33 12.97
N VAL A 156 -9.19 4.22 12.28
CA VAL A 156 -8.58 5.23 11.41
C VAL A 156 -7.74 6.20 12.24
N GLN A 157 -8.25 6.64 13.39
CA GLN A 157 -7.54 7.52 14.32
C GLN A 157 -6.31 6.85 14.94
N VAL A 158 -6.45 5.59 15.39
CA VAL A 158 -5.33 4.80 15.95
C VAL A 158 -4.21 4.66 14.92
N LEU A 159 -4.54 4.34 13.66
CA LEU A 159 -3.56 4.26 12.59
C LEU A 159 -2.95 5.62 12.25
N ALA A 160 -3.73 6.70 12.29
CA ALA A 160 -3.21 8.06 12.10
C ALA A 160 -2.21 8.43 13.20
N PHE A 161 -2.51 8.11 14.46
CA PHE A 161 -1.58 8.29 15.58
C PHE A 161 -0.32 7.44 15.45
N TYR A 162 -0.46 6.18 15.05
CA TYR A 162 0.69 5.31 14.79
C TYR A 162 1.62 5.93 13.73
N VAL A 163 1.06 6.39 12.62
CA VAL A 163 1.82 7.05 11.56
C VAL A 163 2.46 8.36 12.05
N LEU A 164 1.71 9.20 12.77
CA LEU A 164 2.23 10.43 13.40
C LEU A 164 3.45 10.15 14.28
N ARG A 165 3.38 9.09 15.10
CA ARG A 165 4.48 8.68 15.97
C ARG A 165 5.72 8.32 15.15
N LEU A 166 5.58 7.52 14.09
CA LEU A 166 6.68 7.15 13.21
C LEU A 166 7.34 8.38 12.55
N PHE A 167 6.51 9.33 12.10
CA PHE A 167 6.99 10.62 11.59
C PHE A 167 7.70 11.43 12.66
N ALA A 168 7.19 11.51 13.88
CA ALA A 168 7.84 12.25 14.96
C ALA A 168 9.19 11.63 15.37
N GLU A 169 9.33 10.31 15.29
CA GLU A 169 10.57 9.60 15.57
C GLU A 169 11.65 9.86 14.49
N THR A 170 11.24 10.07 13.24
CA THR A 170 12.16 10.12 12.09
C THR A 170 12.33 11.53 11.50
N CYS A 171 11.33 12.40 11.62
CA CYS A 171 11.30 13.74 11.03
C CYS A 171 11.34 14.83 12.11
N ARG A 172 12.18 15.85 11.93
CA ARG A 172 12.30 17.00 12.84
C ARG A 172 11.14 17.99 12.71
N ASN A 173 10.70 18.28 11.48
CA ASN A 173 9.83 19.44 11.19
C ASN A 173 8.45 19.11 10.60
N VAL A 174 8.25 17.90 10.07
CA VAL A 174 6.92 17.38 9.64
C VAL A 174 5.86 17.42 10.77
N PRO A 175 6.21 17.27 12.07
CA PRO A 175 5.28 17.52 13.16
C PRO A 175 4.52 18.85 13.06
N ASN A 176 5.14 19.97 12.70
CA ASN A 176 4.56 21.28 13.04
C ASN A 176 3.34 21.69 12.20
N SER A 177 3.30 21.36 10.90
CA SER A 177 2.13 21.64 10.04
C SER A 177 0.94 20.76 10.40
N VAL A 178 1.18 19.46 10.61
CA VAL A 178 0.16 18.47 10.96
C VAL A 178 -0.33 18.65 12.40
N PHE A 179 0.55 18.93 13.36
CA PHE A 179 0.14 19.25 14.73
C PHE A 179 -0.57 20.60 14.82
N HIS A 180 -0.25 21.56 13.94
CA HIS A 180 -1.00 22.80 13.84
C HIS A 180 -2.41 22.56 13.27
N SER A 181 -2.55 21.75 12.22
CA SER A 181 -3.87 21.40 11.67
C SER A 181 -4.73 20.65 12.69
N ILE A 182 -4.14 19.75 13.49
CA ILE A 182 -4.80 19.09 14.62
C ILE A 182 -5.22 20.09 15.70
N LYS A 183 -4.32 21.03 16.09
CA LYS A 183 -4.63 22.06 17.09
C LYS A 183 -5.76 22.99 16.68
N VAL A 184 -5.79 23.38 15.40
CA VAL A 184 -6.78 24.33 14.87
C VAL A 184 -8.14 23.66 14.65
N SER A 185 -8.16 22.44 14.12
CA SER A 185 -9.42 21.75 13.78
C SER A 185 -10.03 20.94 14.92
N ALA A 186 -9.27 20.68 16.00
CA ALA A 186 -9.60 19.74 17.06
C ALA A 186 -9.99 18.32 16.57
N LYS A 187 -9.64 17.98 15.32
CA LYS A 187 -9.90 16.69 14.70
C LYS A 187 -8.59 16.03 14.31
N ILE A 188 -8.47 14.75 14.63
CA ILE A 188 -7.35 13.93 14.17
C ILE A 188 -7.55 13.68 12.67
N PRO A 189 -6.59 14.04 11.81
CA PRO A 189 -6.70 13.77 10.38
C PRO A 189 -6.72 12.26 10.14
N THR A 190 -7.41 11.85 9.08
CA THR A 190 -7.28 10.47 8.59
C THR A 190 -5.84 10.20 8.16
N VAL A 191 -5.46 8.92 8.09
CA VAL A 191 -4.15 8.52 7.56
C VAL A 191 -3.89 9.14 6.18
N GLU A 192 -4.90 9.15 5.31
CA GLU A 192 -4.81 9.77 3.98
C GLU A 192 -4.65 11.29 4.05
N GLY A 193 -5.38 11.96 4.94
CA GLY A 193 -5.27 13.41 5.15
C GLY A 193 -3.86 13.80 5.61
N LEU A 194 -3.33 13.05 6.58
CA LEU A 194 -1.96 13.23 7.07
C LEU A 194 -0.94 13.03 5.96
N PHE A 195 -1.05 11.93 5.20
CA PHE A 195 -0.12 11.69 4.09
C PHE A 195 -0.23 12.73 2.98
N LYS A 196 -1.40 13.33 2.76
CA LYS A 196 -1.58 14.43 1.82
C LYS A 196 -0.82 15.68 2.28
N GLU A 197 -0.95 16.05 3.55
CA GLU A 197 -0.21 17.17 4.14
C GLU A 197 1.30 16.93 4.05
N VAL A 198 1.76 15.75 4.46
CA VAL A 198 3.17 15.36 4.34
C VAL A 198 3.65 15.51 2.90
N LYS A 199 2.94 14.94 1.91
CA LYS A 199 3.30 15.04 0.49
C LYS A 199 3.39 16.48 0.00
N LEU A 200 2.49 17.36 0.44
CA LEU A 200 2.53 18.78 0.08
C LEU A 200 3.76 19.47 0.66
N ASP A 201 4.10 19.17 1.92
CA ASP A 201 5.32 19.68 2.54
C ASP A 201 6.57 19.15 1.83
N ILE A 202 6.56 17.89 1.35
CA ILE A 202 7.64 17.38 0.49
C ILE A 202 7.79 18.23 -0.77
N LEU A 203 6.69 18.46 -1.49
CA LEU A 203 6.71 19.18 -2.75
C LEU A 203 7.21 20.61 -2.58
N ARG A 204 6.71 21.32 -1.55
CA ARG A 204 7.13 22.70 -1.22
C ARG A 204 8.63 22.82 -1.01
N LEU A 205 9.23 21.83 -0.34
CA LEU A 205 10.65 21.86 0.01
C LEU A 205 11.55 21.30 -1.11
N SER A 206 11.00 20.48 -2.01
CA SER A 206 11.73 20.00 -3.20
C SER A 206 11.90 21.06 -4.30
N GLY A 207 11.17 22.18 -4.22
CA GLY A 207 11.34 23.34 -5.12
C GLY A 207 12.54 24.21 -4.77
N THR A 208 13.22 23.95 -3.65
CA THR A 208 14.34 24.74 -3.11
C THR A 208 15.55 23.83 -2.86
N GLU A 209 16.38 23.64 -3.88
CA GLU A 209 17.73 23.01 -3.83
C GLU A 209 17.87 21.54 -3.34
N ASP A 210 19.10 21.03 -3.49
CA ASP A 210 19.58 19.64 -3.51
C ASP A 210 18.89 18.64 -2.55
N LYS A 211 18.50 17.45 -3.06
CA LYS A 211 17.76 16.41 -2.32
C LYS A 211 18.44 15.95 -1.02
N THR A 212 19.75 16.09 -0.93
CA THR A 212 20.58 15.74 0.25
C THR A 212 20.46 16.78 1.37
N SER A 213 20.36 18.06 1.02
CA SER A 213 20.10 19.19 1.94
C SER A 213 18.71 19.06 2.57
N LEU A 214 17.72 18.71 1.74
CA LEU A 214 16.33 18.50 2.16
C LEU A 214 16.18 17.38 3.21
N ALA A 215 16.86 16.24 3.00
CA ALA A 215 16.86 15.13 3.95
C ALA A 215 17.51 15.52 5.30
N LEU A 216 18.52 16.38 5.30
CA LEU A 216 19.19 16.87 6.51
C LEU A 216 18.34 17.87 7.31
N GLN A 217 17.50 18.66 6.63
CA GLN A 217 16.58 19.60 7.29
C GLN A 217 15.36 18.88 7.87
N LEU A 218 14.87 17.85 7.20
CA LEU A 218 13.63 17.18 7.57
C LEU A 218 13.80 15.96 8.47
N CYS A 219 14.89 15.21 8.37
CA CYS A 219 15.08 13.98 9.13
C CYS A 219 15.94 14.20 10.39
N ARG A 220 15.57 13.53 11.49
CA ARG A 220 16.47 13.39 12.63
C ARG A 220 17.67 12.57 12.18
N LYS A 221 18.88 13.04 12.48
CA LYS A 221 20.09 12.24 12.25
C LYS A 221 19.90 10.90 12.97
N PRO A 222 20.20 9.76 12.33
CA PRO A 222 20.18 8.48 13.03
C PRO A 222 21.04 8.61 14.29
N LYS A 223 20.56 8.07 15.42
CA LYS A 223 21.37 8.04 16.64
C LYS A 223 22.71 7.41 16.26
N LYS A 224 23.79 8.17 16.37
CA LYS A 224 25.13 7.60 16.20
C LYS A 224 25.25 6.53 17.27
N GLU A 225 25.47 5.28 16.86
CA GLU A 225 25.86 4.24 17.80
C GLU A 225 27.12 4.75 18.51
N LEU A 226 27.04 4.90 19.83
CA LEU A 226 28.21 5.30 20.58
C LEU A 226 29.08 4.07 20.77
N CYS A 227 30.38 4.30 20.73
CA CYS A 227 31.38 3.41 21.28
C CYS A 227 31.00 3.05 22.71
N ASP A 228 30.62 1.79 22.97
CA ASP A 228 30.14 1.35 24.28
C ASP A 228 30.65 -0.05 24.67
N LYS A 229 30.83 -0.28 25.98
CA LYS A 229 31.30 -1.53 26.60
C LYS A 229 32.52 -2.17 25.93
N GLY A 230 33.52 -1.36 25.58
CA GLY A 230 34.73 -1.89 24.95
C GLY A 230 34.60 -2.18 23.44
N LYS A 231 33.41 -1.99 22.86
CA LYS A 231 33.17 -2.18 21.42
C LYS A 231 33.19 -0.84 20.70
N GLN A 232 34.09 -0.71 19.75
CA GLN A 232 34.13 0.42 18.83
C GLN A 232 32.95 0.34 17.86
N ASN A 233 32.20 1.44 17.74
CA ASN A 233 31.25 1.61 16.64
C ASN A 233 32.05 1.55 15.31
N PRO A 234 31.76 0.58 14.40
CA PRO A 234 32.44 0.46 13.12
C PRO A 234 32.34 1.72 12.23
N LEU A 235 31.34 2.57 12.49
CA LEU A 235 31.08 3.83 11.79
C LEU A 235 31.68 5.04 12.52
N SER A 236 32.54 4.85 13.53
CA SER A 236 33.19 5.95 14.23
C SER A 236 34.37 6.52 13.44
N ASN A 237 34.52 7.85 13.47
CA ASN A 237 35.59 8.57 12.76
C ASN A 237 36.93 8.60 13.52
N HIS A 238 37.09 7.77 14.55
CA HIS A 238 38.33 7.69 15.31
C HIS A 238 38.94 6.30 15.16
N SER A 239 40.25 6.17 15.20
CA SER A 239 40.92 4.87 15.19
C SER A 239 40.69 4.10 16.51
N LYS A 240 40.94 2.78 16.49
CA LYS A 240 40.97 1.94 17.71
C LYS A 240 41.90 2.51 18.79
N SER A 241 43.01 3.12 18.39
CA SER A 241 44.00 3.72 19.29
C SER A 241 43.49 4.95 20.06
N ASN A 242 42.38 5.54 19.60
CA ASN A 242 41.71 6.72 20.16
C ASN A 242 40.36 6.37 20.79
N PHE A 243 40.08 5.08 21.01
CA PHE A 243 38.88 4.60 21.67
C PHE A 243 39.00 4.83 23.19
N PHE A 244 38.38 5.91 23.66
CA PHE A 244 38.53 6.41 25.03
C PHE A 244 38.07 5.47 26.14
N GLN A 245 37.20 4.49 25.85
CA GLN A 245 36.85 3.46 26.83
C GLN A 245 38.01 2.45 27.07
N LEU A 246 38.88 2.21 26.08
CA LEU A 246 40.10 1.39 26.26
C LEU A 246 41.29 2.22 26.74
N PHE A 247 41.30 3.53 26.46
CA PHE A 247 42.42 4.42 26.82
C PHE A 247 41.93 5.68 27.57
N PRO A 248 41.51 5.56 28.85
CA PRO A 248 40.96 6.67 29.63
C PRO A 248 41.91 7.87 29.75
N LYS A 249 43.23 7.63 29.90
CA LYS A 249 44.23 8.72 30.00
C LYS A 249 44.29 9.60 28.74
N LYS A 250 44.00 9.04 27.56
CA LYS A 250 43.93 9.83 26.31
C LYS A 250 42.66 10.67 26.23
N ARG A 251 41.59 10.23 26.89
CA ARG A 251 40.32 10.97 26.99
C ARG A 251 40.52 12.26 27.79
N GLU A 252 41.19 12.15 28.94
CA GLU A 252 41.50 13.29 29.81
C GLU A 252 42.38 14.31 29.07
N ALA A 253 43.46 13.85 28.42
CA ALA A 253 44.33 14.72 27.63
C ALA A 253 43.61 15.41 26.45
N TYR A 254 42.66 14.73 25.80
CA TYR A 254 41.85 15.31 24.71
C TYR A 254 40.90 16.39 25.23
N HIS A 255 40.28 16.20 26.41
CA HIS A 255 39.37 17.18 26.99
C HIS A 255 40.11 18.39 27.59
N CYS A 256 41.30 18.19 28.17
CA CYS A 256 42.13 19.31 28.63
C CYS A 256 42.53 20.23 27.47
N ARG A 257 42.97 19.70 26.32
CA ARG A 257 43.38 20.50 25.15
C ARG A 257 42.27 21.24 24.42
N ARG A 258 41.00 20.98 24.74
CA ARG A 258 39.84 21.56 24.05
C ARG A 258 39.20 22.71 24.83
N ASN A 259 39.62 22.90 26.08
CA ASN A 259 39.16 23.98 26.96
C ASN A 259 40.20 25.11 27.10
N ASP A 260 41.30 25.03 26.34
CA ASP A 260 42.24 26.11 26.06
C ASP A 260 41.95 26.64 24.64
#